data_AF-K1MN38-F1
#
_entry.id   AF-K1MN38-F1
#
_cell.length_a   1.000
_cell.length_b   1.000
_cell.length_c   1.000
_cell.angle_alpha   90.00
_cell.angle_beta   90.00
_cell.angle_gamma   90.00
#
_symmetry.space_group_name_H-M   'P 1'
#
loop_
_entity.id
_entity.type
_entity.pdbx_description
1 polymer ?
#
loop_
_entity_poly.entity_id
_entity_poly.type
_entity_poly.pdbx_seq_one_letter_code
_entity_poly.pdbx_strand_id
1 'polypeptide(L)'
;MDLKSIYDKLKEKCSIEYKINEVIPFLYPYRELKINALVNKSPEKSLQQIYSVLLRTVKIGYNTEKDLIQFLGLTKDDFIIRELYNLRKKGFLDLISDKWLITPQGEKFLQDTTILKSIEKEEFSFLLDVFTNKIISRKNIKTSANSEEYKRLDPKFDFSHKDVKMLEEKSQQLQDVYKEEHLEESYLVDYEKEEILFDKKVFGKFIMVEYKPNNNNENDPFIEVRNNDNDLSLNKELTKSLQEEYPTIVYQLSDSDRNVIAEIQEEEPELIASFQEKVTDNDLVSELSIWETQSKFKEALKTAKKQLLIESPWIKKATLNYLNDIENLLKNKVEVIILYGIKDNDEHHYEVIKKLEKLKEKYFNLFKMIHLPSHFEKIGERRLVGTHRKLVIKDDDYYIQGSFNFLSFNKKEGEKVANESSILVKENVQGKRKNVLVEYKLP
;
A
#
# COMPACT_ATOMS: atom_id res chain seq x y z
N MET A 1 -9.81 11.19 23.71
CA MET A 1 -9.60 10.10 24.68
C MET A 1 -8.18 10.20 25.19
N ASP A 2 -7.94 9.81 26.44
CA ASP A 2 -6.56 9.66 26.93
C ASP A 2 -5.87 8.48 26.24
N LEU A 3 -4.56 8.60 25.97
CA LEU A 3 -3.73 7.61 25.28
C LEU A 3 -3.79 6.24 25.96
N LYS A 4 -3.84 6.22 27.29
CA LYS A 4 -3.98 5.00 28.08
C LYS A 4 -5.30 4.28 27.80
N SER A 5 -6.40 5.03 27.73
CA SER A 5 -7.72 4.47 27.41
C SER A 5 -7.79 3.92 25.99
N ILE A 6 -7.11 4.56 25.03
CA ILE A 6 -7.00 4.07 23.64
C ILE A 6 -6.21 2.76 23.62
N TYR A 7 -5.06 2.71 24.28
CA TYR A 7 -4.22 1.52 24.37
C TYR A 7 -4.98 0.33 24.98
N ASP A 8 -5.68 0.54 26.10
CA ASP A 8 -6.42 -0.53 26.78
C ASP A 8 -7.52 -1.12 25.88
N LYS A 9 -8.28 -0.27 25.17
CA LYS A 9 -9.29 -0.72 24.20
C LYS A 9 -8.70 -1.51 23.03
N LEU A 10 -7.54 -1.10 22.53
CA LEU A 10 -6.89 -1.74 21.39
C LEU A 10 -6.21 -3.05 21.80
N LYS A 11 -5.67 -3.13 23.01
CA LYS A 11 -5.04 -4.33 23.56
C LYS A 11 -6.02 -5.49 23.64
N GLU A 12 -7.27 -5.25 24.03
CA GLU A 12 -8.33 -6.28 24.05
C GLU A 12 -8.65 -6.83 22.66
N LYS A 13 -8.44 -6.03 21.60
CA LYS A 13 -8.67 -6.42 20.20
C LYS A 13 -7.41 -6.96 19.52
N CYS A 14 -6.25 -6.93 20.18
CA CYS A 14 -4.98 -7.37 19.62
C CYS A 14 -4.91 -8.90 19.55
N SER A 15 -4.50 -9.43 18.40
CA SER A 15 -4.24 -10.87 18.26
C SER A 15 -3.17 -11.33 19.25
N ILE A 16 -3.29 -12.55 19.75
CA ILE A 16 -2.32 -13.20 20.65
C ILE A 16 -0.92 -13.27 20.02
N GLU A 17 -0.85 -13.25 18.68
CA GLU A 17 0.39 -13.35 17.92
C GLU A 17 1.22 -12.06 17.90
N TYR A 18 0.61 -10.92 18.24
CA TYR A 18 1.22 -9.61 18.18
C TYR A 18 1.09 -8.89 19.53
N LYS A 19 1.93 -7.88 19.71
CA LYS A 19 1.79 -6.89 20.77
C LYS A 19 1.81 -5.50 20.14
N ILE A 20 1.04 -4.60 20.74
CA ILE A 20 1.10 -3.18 20.40
C ILE A 20 2.48 -2.67 20.84
N ASN A 21 3.28 -2.22 19.87
CA ASN A 21 4.56 -1.56 20.12
C ASN A 21 4.36 -0.09 20.48
N GLU A 22 3.52 0.61 19.72
CA GLU A 22 3.31 2.05 19.90
C GLU A 22 1.91 2.47 19.43
N VAL A 23 1.37 3.52 20.05
CA VAL A 23 0.12 4.18 19.65
C VAL A 23 0.45 5.65 19.45
N ILE A 24 0.32 6.13 18.22
CA ILE A 24 0.81 7.43 17.78
C ILE A 24 -0.37 8.24 17.21
N PRO A 25 -0.93 9.18 17.99
CA PRO A 25 -1.90 10.16 17.49
C PRO A 25 -1.18 11.16 16.57
N PHE A 26 -1.74 11.41 15.39
CA PHE A 26 -1.09 12.28 14.41
C PHE A 26 -2.09 13.05 13.55
N LEU A 27 -1.56 14.09 12.89
CA LEU A 27 -2.28 14.93 11.94
C LEU A 27 -1.93 14.52 10.51
N TYR A 28 -2.90 13.98 9.77
CA TYR A 28 -2.76 13.63 8.37
C TYR A 28 -3.07 14.85 7.47
N PRO A 29 -2.22 15.16 6.48
CA PRO A 29 -2.33 16.38 5.69
C PRO A 29 -3.36 16.24 4.55
N TYR A 30 -4.21 17.27 4.40
CA TYR A 30 -5.10 17.46 3.26
C TYR A 30 -5.04 18.91 2.78
N ARG A 31 -5.55 19.16 1.56
CA ARG A 31 -5.88 20.51 1.10
C ARG A 31 -7.36 20.61 0.81
N GLU A 32 -8.00 21.60 1.41
CA GLU A 32 -9.38 21.97 1.09
C GLU A 32 -9.34 22.91 -0.11
N LEU A 33 -9.96 22.47 -1.21
CA LEU A 33 -10.02 23.21 -2.46
C LEU A 33 -11.46 23.57 -2.79
N LYS A 34 -11.65 24.70 -3.48
CA LYS A 34 -12.93 25.09 -4.05
C LYS A 34 -12.75 25.55 -5.49
N ILE A 35 -13.64 25.09 -6.35
CA ILE A 35 -13.66 25.42 -7.78
C ILE A 35 -15.06 25.86 -8.23
N ASN A 36 -15.14 26.53 -9.38
CA ASN A 36 -16.40 26.72 -10.09
C ASN A 36 -16.74 25.44 -10.86
N ALA A 37 -17.83 24.80 -10.45
CA ALA A 37 -18.37 23.60 -11.09
C ALA A 37 -19.56 23.96 -11.99
N LEU A 38 -19.62 23.32 -13.15
CA LEU A 38 -20.80 23.27 -14.00
C LEU A 38 -21.54 21.98 -13.68
N VAL A 39 -22.70 22.11 -13.06
CA VAL A 39 -23.46 20.98 -12.55
C VAL A 39 -24.78 20.88 -13.28
N ASN A 40 -25.22 19.66 -13.56
CA ASN A 40 -26.58 19.45 -14.01
C ASN A 40 -27.44 19.04 -12.83
N LYS A 41 -28.28 19.95 -12.35
CA LYS A 41 -29.32 19.62 -11.39
C LYS A 41 -30.40 18.88 -12.13
N SER A 42 -30.61 17.61 -11.78
CA SER A 42 -31.83 16.93 -12.22
C SER A 42 -32.97 17.60 -11.45
N PRO A 43 -33.94 18.27 -12.09
CA PRO A 43 -35.23 18.41 -11.44
C PRO A 43 -35.65 16.98 -11.09
N GLU A 44 -36.02 16.71 -9.84
CA GLU A 44 -36.35 15.36 -9.38
C GLU A 44 -37.09 14.61 -10.50
N LYS A 45 -36.64 13.40 -10.86
CA LYS A 45 -37.28 12.62 -11.96
C LYS A 45 -38.81 12.57 -11.81
N SER A 46 -39.32 12.62 -10.57
CA SER A 46 -40.73 12.79 -10.20
C SER A 46 -41.34 14.07 -10.79
N LEU A 47 -40.74 15.24 -10.60
CA LEU A 47 -41.24 16.52 -11.06
C LEU A 47 -41.23 16.64 -12.59
N GLN A 48 -40.20 16.10 -13.25
CA GLN A 48 -40.17 16.04 -14.72
C GLN A 48 -41.28 15.16 -15.30
N GLN A 49 -41.53 14.00 -14.67
CA GLN A 49 -42.65 13.13 -15.04
C GLN A 49 -43.99 13.84 -14.82
N ILE A 50 -44.15 14.55 -13.70
CA ILE A 50 -45.34 15.36 -13.41
C ILE A 50 -45.52 16.46 -14.47
N TYR A 51 -44.46 17.18 -14.85
CA TYR A 51 -44.51 18.21 -15.89
C TYR A 51 -44.84 17.64 -17.26
N SER A 52 -44.27 16.49 -17.62
CA SER A 52 -44.59 15.80 -18.86
C SER A 52 -46.06 15.37 -18.89
N VAL A 53 -46.57 14.82 -17.77
CA VAL A 53 -47.99 14.44 -17.64
C VAL A 53 -48.88 15.68 -17.77
N LEU A 54 -48.61 16.76 -17.04
CA LEU A 54 -49.40 18.00 -17.11
C LEU A 54 -49.42 18.59 -18.53
N LEU A 55 -48.26 18.70 -19.18
CA LEU A 55 -48.16 19.25 -20.54
C LEU A 55 -48.87 18.36 -21.57
N ARG A 56 -48.78 17.03 -21.45
CA ARG A 56 -49.53 16.09 -22.31
C ARG A 56 -51.03 16.20 -22.09
N THR A 57 -51.46 16.31 -20.83
CA THR A 57 -52.88 16.45 -20.48
C THR A 57 -53.48 17.74 -21.07
N VAL A 58 -52.77 18.86 -20.92
CA VAL A 58 -53.14 20.14 -21.55
C VAL A 58 -53.17 20.03 -23.07
N LYS A 59 -52.16 19.39 -23.67
CA LYS A 59 -52.08 19.16 -25.13
C LYS A 59 -53.24 18.33 -25.69
N ILE A 60 -53.74 17.36 -24.93
CA ILE A 60 -54.88 16.51 -25.32
C ILE A 60 -56.22 17.27 -25.19
N GLY A 61 -56.24 18.44 -24.55
CA GLY A 61 -57.39 19.34 -24.50
C GLY A 61 -58.02 19.54 -23.12
N TYR A 62 -57.49 18.87 -22.08
CA TYR A 62 -57.87 19.13 -20.69
C TYR A 62 -57.13 20.38 -20.20
N ASN A 63 -57.70 21.55 -20.49
CA ASN A 63 -57.01 22.83 -20.37
C ASN A 63 -57.55 23.76 -19.28
N THR A 64 -58.59 23.38 -18.54
CA THR A 64 -59.02 24.12 -17.34
C THR A 64 -58.54 23.43 -16.07
N GLU A 65 -58.45 24.17 -14.96
CA GLU A 65 -58.11 23.59 -13.65
C GLU A 65 -59.05 22.43 -13.28
N LYS A 66 -60.35 22.60 -13.53
CA LYS A 66 -61.37 21.58 -13.25
C LYS A 66 -61.13 20.30 -14.06
N ASP A 67 -60.81 20.45 -15.34
CA ASP A 67 -60.53 19.33 -16.24
C ASP A 67 -59.28 18.56 -15.81
N LEU A 68 -58.23 19.29 -15.42
CA LEU A 68 -56.96 18.72 -14.98
C LEU A 68 -57.10 17.92 -13.67
N ILE A 69 -57.80 18.47 -12.69
CA ILE A 69 -58.04 17.81 -11.40
C ILE A 69 -58.88 16.53 -11.60
N GLN A 70 -59.94 16.62 -12.42
CA GLN A 70 -60.81 15.49 -12.71
C GLN A 70 -60.07 14.38 -13.49
N PHE A 71 -59.28 14.75 -14.49
CA PHE A 71 -58.53 13.80 -15.32
C PHE A 71 -57.44 13.06 -14.54
N LEU A 72 -56.74 13.77 -13.65
CA LEU A 72 -55.67 13.19 -12.83
C LEU A 72 -56.17 12.45 -11.58
N GLY A 73 -57.48 12.48 -11.31
CA GLY A 73 -58.07 11.82 -10.13
C GLY A 73 -57.66 12.44 -8.81
N LEU A 74 -57.33 13.74 -8.80
CA LEU A 74 -56.82 14.45 -7.64
C LEU A 74 -57.95 15.15 -6.87
N THR A 75 -57.78 15.34 -5.56
CA THR A 75 -58.60 16.30 -4.81
C THR A 75 -58.13 17.71 -5.11
N LYS A 76 -59.00 18.72 -4.95
CA LYS A 76 -58.61 20.11 -5.15
C LYS A 76 -57.47 20.46 -4.18
N ASP A 77 -56.28 20.65 -4.71
CA ASP A 77 -55.05 20.93 -3.97
C ASP A 77 -54.22 21.98 -4.74
N ASP A 78 -53.60 22.90 -3.99
CA ASP A 78 -52.84 24.05 -4.50
C ASP A 78 -51.57 23.63 -5.26
N PHE A 79 -51.14 22.37 -5.10
CA PHE A 79 -49.97 21.81 -5.76
C PHE A 79 -50.06 21.91 -7.30
N ILE A 80 -51.17 21.48 -7.91
CA ILE A 80 -51.31 21.45 -9.37
C ILE A 80 -51.32 22.86 -9.95
N ILE A 81 -52.01 23.78 -9.28
CA ILE A 81 -52.06 25.19 -9.68
C ILE A 81 -50.67 25.79 -9.61
N ARG A 82 -49.94 25.58 -8.50
CA ARG A 82 -48.57 26.04 -8.33
C ARG A 82 -47.64 25.54 -9.44
N GLU A 83 -47.74 24.27 -9.79
CA GLU A 83 -46.91 23.70 -10.85
C GLU A 83 -47.27 24.19 -12.26
N LEU A 84 -48.54 24.46 -12.55
CA LEU A 84 -48.95 25.10 -13.81
C LEU A 84 -48.38 26.52 -13.94
N TYR A 85 -48.37 27.29 -12.85
CA TYR A 85 -47.71 28.60 -12.84
C TYR A 85 -46.19 28.50 -12.98
N ASN A 86 -45.55 27.46 -12.41
CA ASN A 86 -44.13 27.19 -12.62
C ASN A 86 -43.83 26.87 -14.09
N LEU A 87 -44.66 26.06 -14.75
CA LEU A 87 -44.56 25.75 -16.17
C LEU A 87 -44.75 26.99 -17.06
N ARG A 88 -45.66 27.90 -16.68
CA ARG A 88 -45.82 29.19 -17.34
C ARG A 88 -44.60 30.09 -17.19
N LYS A 89 -44.05 30.20 -15.99
CA LYS A 89 -42.82 30.96 -15.72
C LYS A 89 -41.62 30.42 -16.54
N LYS A 90 -41.59 29.11 -16.78
CA LYS A 90 -40.60 28.43 -17.64
C LYS A 90 -40.88 28.58 -19.14
N GLY A 91 -42.00 29.19 -19.53
CA GLY A 91 -42.38 29.41 -20.93
C GLY A 91 -43.01 28.21 -21.63
N PHE A 92 -43.33 27.12 -20.91
CA PHE A 92 -43.89 25.90 -21.51
C PHE A 92 -45.42 25.92 -21.64
N LEU A 93 -46.09 26.71 -20.80
CA LEU A 93 -47.53 26.96 -20.85
C LEU A 93 -47.81 28.46 -20.94
N ASP A 94 -48.97 28.80 -21.46
CA ASP A 94 -49.59 30.10 -21.28
C ASP A 94 -51.03 29.95 -20.76
N LEU A 95 -51.58 31.02 -20.20
CA LEU A 95 -52.94 31.06 -19.66
C LEU A 95 -53.72 32.16 -20.39
N ILE A 96 -54.67 31.74 -21.23
CA ILE A 96 -55.54 32.63 -22.01
C ILE A 96 -56.99 32.28 -21.71
N SER A 97 -57.75 33.24 -21.20
CA SER A 97 -59.19 33.08 -20.89
C SER A 97 -59.48 31.83 -20.05
N ASP A 98 -58.76 31.68 -18.93
CA ASP A 98 -58.85 30.56 -17.99
C ASP A 98 -58.53 29.17 -18.57
N LYS A 99 -57.86 29.13 -19.72
CA LYS A 99 -57.39 27.90 -20.36
C LYS A 99 -55.88 27.89 -20.49
N TRP A 100 -55.27 26.81 -20.02
CA TRP A 100 -53.86 26.50 -20.19
C TRP A 100 -53.60 26.05 -21.62
N LEU A 101 -52.60 26.63 -22.26
CA LEU A 101 -52.22 26.31 -23.63
C LEU A 101 -50.73 25.97 -23.67
N ILE A 102 -50.38 24.90 -24.37
CA ILE A 102 -48.99 24.53 -24.58
C ILE A 102 -48.34 25.48 -25.59
N THR A 103 -47.15 25.99 -25.24
CA THR A 103 -46.38 26.85 -26.14
C THR A 103 -45.53 25.98 -27.09
N PRO A 104 -44.98 26.54 -28.18
CA PRO A 104 -44.01 25.83 -29.02
C PRO A 104 -42.80 25.30 -28.23
N GLN A 105 -42.38 26.01 -27.18
CA GLN A 105 -41.31 25.58 -26.29
C GLN A 105 -41.72 24.38 -25.42
N GLY A 106 -42.96 24.36 -24.92
CA GLY A 106 -43.54 23.22 -24.23
C GLY A 106 -43.69 21.99 -25.13
N GLU A 107 -44.02 22.19 -26.42
CA GLU A 107 -44.08 21.08 -27.38
C GLU A 107 -42.70 20.46 -27.63
N LYS A 108 -41.66 21.29 -27.77
CA LYS A 108 -40.28 20.83 -27.92
C LYS A 108 -39.80 20.04 -26.69
N PHE A 109 -40.18 20.47 -25.48
CA PHE A 109 -39.92 19.72 -24.24
C PHE A 109 -40.54 18.31 -24.25
N LEU A 110 -41.75 18.15 -24.80
CA LEU A 110 -42.41 16.84 -24.90
C LEU A 110 -41.76 15.89 -25.92
N GLN A 111 -41.09 16.44 -26.93
CA GLN A 111 -40.38 15.66 -27.97
C GLN A 111 -39.00 15.18 -27.50
N ASP A 112 -38.37 15.91 -26.58
CA ASP A 112 -37.01 15.66 -26.12
C ASP A 112 -37.02 15.06 -24.71
N THR A 113 -37.51 13.82 -24.58
CA THR A 113 -37.67 13.11 -23.29
C THR A 113 -36.35 12.84 -22.53
N THR A 114 -35.20 13.26 -23.05
CA THR A 114 -33.88 12.93 -22.52
C THR A 114 -33.11 14.08 -21.90
N ILE A 115 -33.37 15.35 -22.23
CA ILE A 115 -32.39 16.40 -21.90
C ILE A 115 -33.05 17.77 -21.66
N LEU A 116 -33.46 18.04 -20.43
CA LEU A 116 -33.25 19.39 -19.89
C LEU A 116 -32.19 19.29 -18.81
N LYS A 117 -30.94 19.50 -19.22
CA LYS A 117 -29.88 19.78 -18.26
C LYS A 117 -30.13 21.18 -17.70
N SER A 118 -30.58 21.32 -16.46
CA SER A 118 -30.43 22.59 -15.75
C SER A 118 -28.96 22.72 -15.38
N ILE A 119 -28.18 23.20 -16.34
CA ILE A 119 -26.76 23.48 -16.12
C ILE A 119 -26.69 24.77 -15.31
N GLU A 120 -26.19 24.65 -14.10
CA GLU A 120 -25.94 25.78 -13.21
C GLU A 120 -24.45 25.83 -12.87
N LYS A 121 -23.95 27.05 -12.62
CA LYS A 121 -22.64 27.25 -12.03
C LYS A 121 -22.79 27.26 -10.51
N GLU A 122 -21.96 26.50 -9.82
CA GLU A 122 -21.89 26.54 -8.36
C GLU A 122 -20.47 26.32 -7.85
N GLU A 123 -20.22 26.72 -6.61
CA GLU A 123 -18.95 26.48 -5.94
C GLU A 123 -18.92 25.07 -5.36
N PHE A 124 -18.00 24.24 -5.86
CA PHE A 124 -17.81 22.88 -5.33
C PHE A 124 -16.55 22.83 -4.47
N SER A 125 -16.68 22.36 -3.23
CA SER A 125 -15.57 22.23 -2.26
C SER A 125 -15.29 20.77 -1.97
N PHE A 126 -14.02 20.38 -1.96
CA PHE A 126 -13.58 18.99 -1.74
C PHE A 126 -12.21 18.97 -1.06
N LEU A 127 -11.76 17.77 -0.65
CA LEU A 127 -10.43 17.55 -0.09
C LEU A 127 -9.53 16.87 -1.12
N LEU A 128 -8.30 17.37 -1.24
CA LEU A 128 -7.19 16.67 -1.87
C LEU A 128 -6.34 16.02 -0.77
N ASP A 129 -6.22 14.70 -0.84
CA ASP A 129 -5.22 13.95 -0.09
C ASP A 129 -3.85 14.22 -0.70
N VAL A 130 -3.01 14.98 0.01
CA VAL A 130 -1.67 15.36 -0.44
C VAL A 130 -0.60 14.31 -0.15
N PHE A 131 -1.00 13.14 0.36
CA PHE A 131 -0.14 11.98 0.49
C PHE A 131 -0.38 10.96 -0.63
N THR A 132 -1.64 10.73 -1.00
CA THR A 132 -2.02 9.78 -2.08
C THR A 132 -2.36 10.45 -3.41
N ASN A 133 -2.46 11.78 -3.43
CA ASN A 133 -2.91 12.60 -4.56
C ASN A 133 -4.32 12.21 -5.07
N LYS A 134 -5.25 11.94 -4.15
CA LYS A 134 -6.64 11.56 -4.46
C LYS A 134 -7.64 12.60 -3.97
N ILE A 135 -8.76 12.72 -4.67
CA ILE A 135 -9.87 13.56 -4.23
C ILE A 135 -10.77 12.76 -3.29
N ILE A 136 -11.16 13.38 -2.18
CA ILE A 136 -12.00 12.80 -1.15
C ILE A 136 -13.12 13.78 -0.79
N SER A 137 -14.32 13.23 -0.51
CA SER A 137 -15.45 13.97 0.04
C SER A 137 -15.12 14.64 1.36
N ARG A 138 -15.55 15.89 1.53
CA ARG A 138 -15.37 16.63 2.78
C ARG A 138 -16.21 16.03 3.91
N LYS A 139 -17.33 15.39 3.57
CA LYS A 139 -18.25 14.77 4.55
C LYS A 139 -17.58 13.60 5.29
N ASN A 140 -16.57 12.99 4.69
CA ASN A 140 -15.96 11.76 5.20
C ASN A 140 -14.89 12.02 6.27
N ILE A 141 -14.34 13.24 6.34
CA ILE A 141 -13.21 13.55 7.21
C ILE A 141 -13.50 14.80 8.04
N LYS A 142 -13.44 14.64 9.37
CA LYS A 142 -13.42 15.78 10.29
C LYS A 142 -12.04 16.42 10.27
N THR A 143 -11.93 17.56 9.62
CA THR A 143 -10.69 18.34 9.56
C THR A 143 -10.68 19.45 10.61
N SER A 144 -9.50 19.82 11.07
CA SER A 144 -9.29 20.97 11.96
C SER A 144 -8.11 21.80 11.50
N ALA A 145 -8.14 23.10 11.79
CA ALA A 145 -6.95 23.93 11.73
C ALA A 145 -6.05 23.56 12.91
N ASN A 146 -4.75 23.36 12.63
CA ASN A 146 -3.64 23.07 13.54
C ASN A 146 -3.96 22.72 15.01
N SER A 147 -3.49 21.56 15.45
CA SER A 147 -3.38 21.17 16.86
C SER A 147 -1.89 21.19 17.21
N GLU A 148 -1.47 21.95 18.22
CA GLU A 148 -0.06 21.96 18.68
C GLU A 148 0.33 20.65 19.39
N GLU A 149 -0.65 19.89 19.86
CA GLU A 149 -0.46 18.66 20.63
C GLU A 149 -0.07 17.41 19.80
N TYR A 150 -0.10 17.48 18.46
CA TYR A 150 0.09 16.31 17.60
C TYR A 150 1.10 16.58 16.49
N LYS A 151 1.97 15.61 16.24
CA LYS A 151 2.88 15.63 15.09
C LYS A 151 2.11 15.53 13.78
N ARG A 152 2.66 16.18 12.76
CA ARG A 152 2.10 16.22 11.41
C ARG A 152 2.86 15.24 10.54
N LEU A 153 2.11 14.47 9.77
CA LEU A 153 2.69 13.71 8.68
C LEU A 153 2.95 14.67 7.51
N ASP A 154 4.13 14.56 6.92
CA ASP A 154 4.52 15.41 5.81
C ASP A 154 3.80 14.99 4.53
N PRO A 155 3.42 15.96 3.69
CA PRO A 155 2.80 15.66 2.41
C PRO A 155 3.81 15.00 1.48
N LYS A 156 3.38 13.93 0.80
CA LYS A 156 4.17 13.31 -0.29
C LYS A 156 4.14 14.15 -1.56
N PHE A 157 3.05 14.89 -1.77
CA PHE A 157 2.87 15.80 -2.89
C PHE A 157 2.76 17.23 -2.38
N ASP A 158 3.81 18.01 -2.61
CA ASP A 158 3.79 19.44 -2.32
C ASP A 158 3.37 20.24 -3.55
N PHE A 159 2.44 21.15 -3.33
CA PHE A 159 1.83 21.96 -4.36
C PHE A 159 1.81 23.42 -3.91
N SER A 160 2.04 24.33 -4.85
CA SER A 160 1.94 25.77 -4.59
C SER A 160 0.50 26.16 -4.23
N HIS A 161 0.33 27.30 -3.57
CA HIS A 161 -1.00 27.81 -3.25
C HIS A 161 -1.78 28.10 -4.55
N LYS A 162 -2.99 27.53 -4.66
CA LYS A 162 -3.86 27.55 -5.85
C LYS A 162 -3.20 26.99 -7.11
N ASP A 163 -2.36 25.97 -6.96
CA ASP A 163 -1.76 25.29 -8.11
C ASP A 163 -2.80 24.45 -8.86
N VAL A 164 -3.10 24.85 -10.10
CA VAL A 164 -4.07 24.16 -10.98
C VAL A 164 -3.65 22.73 -11.32
N LYS A 165 -2.36 22.38 -11.18
CA LYS A 165 -1.88 21.01 -11.35
C LYS A 165 -2.52 20.03 -10.37
N MET A 166 -3.05 20.51 -9.25
CA MET A 166 -3.83 19.70 -8.32
C MET A 166 -5.09 19.09 -8.97
N LEU A 167 -5.59 19.67 -10.06
CA LEU A 167 -6.79 19.23 -10.78
C LEU A 167 -6.48 18.37 -12.00
N GLU A 168 -5.21 18.27 -12.42
CA GLU A 168 -4.80 17.50 -13.59
C GLU A 168 -5.17 16.02 -13.43
N GLU A 169 -5.84 15.47 -14.44
CA GLU A 169 -6.30 14.08 -14.49
C GLU A 169 -7.26 13.68 -13.34
N LYS A 170 -7.87 14.64 -12.62
CA LYS A 170 -8.81 14.38 -11.51
C LYS A 170 -10.28 14.42 -11.88
N SER A 171 -10.62 14.66 -13.15
CA SER A 171 -12.02 14.84 -13.60
C SER A 171 -12.96 13.71 -13.16
N GLN A 172 -12.55 12.44 -13.30
CA GLN A 172 -13.38 11.32 -12.89
C GLN A 172 -13.58 11.29 -11.37
N GLN A 173 -12.52 11.49 -10.59
CA GLN A 173 -12.61 11.50 -9.12
C GLN A 173 -13.50 12.64 -8.61
N LEU A 174 -13.41 13.82 -9.23
CA LEU A 174 -14.29 14.95 -8.92
C LEU A 174 -15.75 14.62 -9.21
N GLN A 175 -16.05 13.95 -10.33
CA GLN A 175 -17.42 13.52 -10.64
C GLN A 175 -17.94 12.49 -9.62
N ASP A 176 -17.10 11.52 -9.25
CA ASP A 176 -17.47 10.48 -8.29
C ASP A 176 -17.74 11.07 -6.90
N VAL A 177 -16.87 11.95 -6.42
CA VAL A 177 -17.03 12.64 -5.12
C VAL A 177 -18.23 13.58 -5.14
N TYR A 178 -18.43 14.34 -6.22
CA TYR A 178 -19.60 15.20 -6.34
C TYR A 178 -20.90 14.39 -6.29
N LYS A 179 -20.95 13.26 -7.00
CA LYS A 179 -22.11 12.36 -7.02
C LYS A 179 -22.38 11.73 -5.65
N GLU A 180 -21.34 11.35 -4.91
CA GLU A 180 -21.46 10.88 -3.53
C GLU A 180 -22.09 11.94 -2.63
N GLU A 181 -21.68 13.20 -2.77
CA GLU A 181 -22.18 14.29 -1.93
C GLU A 181 -23.61 14.73 -2.28
N HIS A 182 -24.09 14.51 -3.52
CA HIS A 182 -25.36 15.04 -4.05
C HIS A 182 -26.37 13.95 -4.50
N LEU A 183 -26.23 12.70 -4.04
CA LEU A 183 -27.21 11.59 -4.07
C LEU A 183 -28.31 11.66 -5.17
N GLU A 184 -27.90 11.63 -6.44
CA GLU A 184 -28.78 11.65 -7.64
C GLU A 184 -29.58 12.94 -7.89
N GLU A 185 -29.47 13.96 -7.04
CA GLU A 185 -30.09 15.29 -7.22
C GLU A 185 -29.38 16.08 -8.33
N SER A 186 -28.06 15.90 -8.44
CA SER A 186 -27.24 16.58 -9.44
C SER A 186 -25.99 15.78 -9.77
N TYR A 187 -25.37 16.11 -10.91
CA TYR A 187 -24.08 15.56 -11.28
C TYR A 187 -23.17 16.62 -11.90
N LEU A 188 -21.88 16.49 -11.61
CA LEU A 188 -20.84 17.34 -12.18
C LEU A 188 -20.73 17.07 -13.69
N VAL A 189 -20.87 18.12 -14.49
CA VAL A 189 -20.71 18.07 -15.95
C VAL A 189 -19.30 18.47 -16.34
N ASP A 190 -18.82 19.59 -15.81
CA ASP A 190 -17.48 20.13 -16.06
C ASP A 190 -17.09 21.09 -14.93
N TYR A 191 -15.89 21.67 -14.98
CA TYR A 191 -15.42 22.67 -14.03
C TYR A 191 -14.37 23.58 -14.67
N GLU A 192 -14.18 24.77 -14.09
CA GLU A 192 -13.13 25.70 -14.51
C GLU A 192 -11.76 25.16 -14.05
N LYS A 193 -10.91 24.76 -14.99
CA LYS A 193 -9.63 24.06 -14.72
C LYS A 193 -8.50 25.01 -14.41
N GLU A 194 -8.63 26.26 -14.88
CA GLU A 194 -7.62 27.30 -14.80
C GLU A 194 -7.71 28.11 -13.50
N GLU A 195 -8.75 27.90 -12.68
CA GLU A 195 -8.99 28.69 -11.48
C GLU A 195 -9.36 27.84 -10.26
N ILE A 196 -8.61 28.05 -9.17
CA ILE A 196 -8.95 27.58 -7.83
C ILE A 196 -9.40 28.78 -6.99
N LEU A 197 -10.67 28.78 -6.59
CA LEU A 197 -11.29 29.87 -5.82
C LEU A 197 -10.75 29.94 -4.40
N PHE A 198 -10.57 28.78 -3.77
CA PHE A 198 -10.10 28.65 -2.40
C PHE A 198 -9.12 27.49 -2.28
N ASP A 199 -8.07 27.68 -1.49
CA ASP A 199 -7.08 26.66 -1.16
C ASP A 199 -6.60 26.86 0.27
N LYS A 200 -6.75 25.83 1.10
CA LYS A 200 -6.32 25.84 2.50
C LYS A 200 -5.75 24.50 2.90
N LYS A 201 -4.58 24.51 3.54
CA LYS A 201 -4.02 23.35 4.22
C LYS A 201 -4.88 23.02 5.45
N VAL A 202 -5.34 21.79 5.55
CA VAL A 202 -6.17 21.29 6.66
C VAL A 202 -5.69 19.91 7.09
N PHE A 203 -5.98 19.53 8.33
CA PHE A 203 -5.48 18.26 8.88
C PHE A 203 -6.61 17.41 9.43
N GLY A 204 -6.58 16.12 9.09
CA GLY A 204 -7.41 15.09 9.73
C GLY A 204 -6.69 14.48 10.94
N LYS A 205 -7.43 14.20 12.01
CA LYS A 205 -6.89 13.58 13.22
C LYS A 205 -7.06 12.06 13.16
N PHE A 206 -5.97 11.32 13.24
CA PHE A 206 -5.96 9.86 13.22
C PHE A 206 -5.05 9.29 14.31
N ILE A 207 -5.19 7.99 14.56
CA ILE A 207 -4.34 7.23 15.47
C ILE A 207 -3.69 6.11 14.66
N MET A 208 -2.36 6.10 14.64
CA MET A 208 -1.58 5.00 14.11
C MET A 208 -1.22 4.03 15.24
N VAL A 209 -1.34 2.74 14.98
CA VAL A 209 -1.00 1.68 15.94
C VAL A 209 0.05 0.79 15.29
N GLU A 210 1.25 0.74 15.86
CA GLU A 210 2.31 -0.16 15.42
C GLU A 210 2.21 -1.48 16.19
N TYR A 211 2.17 -2.58 15.46
CA TYR A 211 2.17 -3.94 16.00
C TYR A 211 3.51 -4.61 15.72
N LYS A 212 4.02 -5.36 16.70
CA LYS A 212 5.18 -6.24 16.54
C LYS A 212 4.83 -7.66 16.90
N PRO A 213 5.39 -8.66 16.21
CA PRO A 213 5.20 -10.06 16.57
C PRO A 213 5.70 -10.32 18.00
N ASN A 214 5.04 -11.25 18.69
CA ASN A 214 5.62 -11.85 19.89
C ASN A 214 6.80 -12.76 19.47
N ASN A 215 7.85 -12.82 20.29
CA ASN A 215 9.20 -13.38 19.99
C ASN A 215 9.28 -14.84 19.45
N ASN A 216 8.16 -15.49 19.13
CA ASN A 216 8.07 -16.85 18.60
C ASN A 216 7.34 -16.94 17.24
N ASN A 217 6.89 -15.83 16.64
CA ASN A 217 6.15 -15.85 15.37
C ASN A 217 6.96 -15.19 14.24
N GLU A 218 7.01 -15.82 13.06
CA GLU A 218 7.64 -15.32 11.81
C GLU A 218 6.86 -14.16 11.15
N ASN A 219 6.06 -13.44 11.93
CA ASN A 219 5.13 -12.43 11.44
C ASN A 219 5.82 -11.05 11.34
N ASP A 220 5.64 -10.34 10.24
CA ASP A 220 6.21 -9.00 10.06
C ASP A 220 5.49 -7.93 10.91
N PRO A 221 6.19 -6.91 11.44
CA PRO A 221 5.55 -5.74 12.01
C PRO A 221 4.61 -5.07 11.00
N PHE A 222 3.50 -4.54 11.49
CA PHE A 222 2.56 -3.82 10.64
C PHE A 222 1.94 -2.66 11.42
N ILE A 223 1.32 -1.75 10.70
CA ILE A 223 0.59 -0.63 11.26
C ILE A 223 -0.89 -0.70 10.92
N GLU A 224 -1.70 -0.10 11.78
CA GLU A 224 -3.09 0.22 11.49
C GLU A 224 -3.34 1.70 11.69
N VAL A 225 -4.14 2.29 10.80
CA VAL A 225 -4.63 3.66 10.94
C VAL A 225 -6.09 3.60 11.37
N ARG A 226 -6.41 4.27 12.46
CA ARG A 226 -7.75 4.32 13.04
C ARG A 226 -8.26 5.75 13.11
N ASN A 227 -9.56 5.90 12.91
CA ASN A 227 -10.23 7.18 13.06
C ASN A 227 -10.14 7.63 14.52
N ASN A 228 -9.97 8.94 14.74
CA ASN A 228 -10.01 9.52 16.07
C ASN A 228 -11.47 9.77 16.52
N ASP A 229 -12.26 8.70 16.49
CA ASP A 229 -13.64 8.64 16.99
C ASP A 229 -13.72 7.76 18.25
N ASN A 230 -14.89 7.69 18.88
CA ASN A 230 -15.07 6.92 20.11
C ASN A 230 -14.87 5.40 19.92
N ASP A 231 -15.07 4.92 18.68
CA ASP A 231 -15.07 3.50 18.33
C ASP A 231 -13.72 3.01 17.81
N LEU A 232 -12.78 3.93 17.53
CA LEU A 232 -11.46 3.68 16.96
C LEU A 232 -11.57 2.81 15.70
N SER A 233 -12.48 3.20 14.82
CA SER A 233 -12.81 2.44 13.62
C SER A 233 -11.60 2.36 12.67
N LEU A 234 -11.37 1.18 12.08
CA LEU A 234 -10.23 0.93 11.19
C LEU A 234 -10.42 1.66 9.87
N ASN A 235 -9.44 2.50 9.52
CA ASN A 235 -9.37 3.13 8.20
C ASN A 235 -8.49 2.29 7.28
N LYS A 236 -9.11 1.39 6.51
CA LYS A 236 -8.40 0.43 5.65
C LYS A 236 -7.60 1.10 4.53
N GLU A 237 -8.13 2.18 3.96
CA GLU A 237 -7.48 2.87 2.85
C GLU A 237 -6.21 3.60 3.30
N LEU A 238 -6.29 4.35 4.40
CA LEU A 238 -5.11 4.98 4.98
C LEU A 238 -4.12 3.95 5.52
N THR A 239 -4.61 2.87 6.14
CA THR A 239 -3.74 1.77 6.59
C THR A 239 -2.93 1.21 5.44
N LYS A 240 -3.58 0.88 4.32
CA LYS A 240 -2.88 0.35 3.14
C LYS A 240 -1.86 1.36 2.60
N SER A 241 -2.28 2.63 2.44
CA SER A 241 -1.43 3.66 1.84
C SER A 241 -0.22 4.00 2.71
N LEU A 242 -0.38 4.01 4.03
CA LEU A 242 0.70 4.29 4.98
C LEU A 242 1.58 3.05 5.23
N GLN A 243 1.03 1.84 5.17
CA GLN A 243 1.80 0.61 5.33
C GLN A 243 2.89 0.45 4.25
N GLU A 244 2.65 0.98 3.04
CA GLU A 244 3.64 1.03 1.95
C GLU A 244 4.87 1.89 2.30
N GLU A 245 4.72 2.81 3.25
CA GLU A 245 5.75 3.77 3.68
C GLU A 245 6.30 3.45 5.08
N TYR A 246 5.94 2.28 5.62
CA TYR A 246 6.53 1.75 6.84
C TYR A 246 7.98 1.29 6.58
N PRO A 247 8.97 1.58 7.46
CA PRO A 247 8.82 2.18 8.79
C PRO A 247 8.98 3.71 8.86
N THR A 248 9.27 4.38 7.74
CA THR A 248 9.62 5.81 7.67
C THR A 248 8.63 6.71 8.39
N ILE A 249 7.33 6.50 8.14
CA ILE A 249 6.26 7.30 8.77
C ILE A 249 6.17 7.12 10.29
N VAL A 250 6.60 5.96 10.82
CA VAL A 250 6.65 5.74 12.27
C VAL A 250 7.82 6.51 12.86
N TYR A 251 8.95 6.61 12.16
CA TYR A 251 10.09 7.40 12.61
C TYR A 251 9.80 8.89 12.64
N GLN A 252 9.06 9.38 11.64
CA GLN A 252 8.61 10.76 11.61
C GLN A 252 7.66 11.12 12.76
N LEU A 253 6.76 10.20 13.12
CA LEU A 253 5.66 10.50 14.04
C LEU A 253 5.89 10.03 15.48
N SER A 254 6.81 9.10 15.72
CA SER A 254 7.10 8.57 17.07
C SER A 254 7.81 9.61 17.92
N ASP A 255 7.51 9.72 19.21
CA ASP A 255 8.23 10.59 20.16
C ASP A 255 9.44 9.91 20.82
N SER A 256 9.69 8.63 20.51
CA SER A 256 10.87 7.91 20.98
C SER A 256 12.17 8.48 20.37
N ASP A 257 13.35 8.07 20.87
CA ASP A 257 14.69 8.46 20.37
C ASP A 257 14.91 8.28 18.84
N ARG A 258 13.90 7.76 18.13
CA ARG A 258 13.78 7.68 16.67
C ARG A 258 13.68 9.05 15.98
N ASN A 259 13.18 10.11 16.63
CA ASN A 259 13.18 11.46 16.02
C ASN A 259 14.58 12.00 15.77
N VAL A 260 15.53 11.71 16.67
CA VAL A 260 16.92 12.16 16.54
C VAL A 260 17.52 11.59 15.26
N ILE A 261 17.11 10.39 14.84
CA ILE A 261 17.53 9.77 13.60
C ILE A 261 16.89 10.46 12.38
N ALA A 262 15.62 10.88 12.48
CA ALA A 262 14.91 11.58 11.40
C ALA A 262 15.36 13.05 11.23
N GLU A 263 15.65 13.77 12.31
CA GLU A 263 16.16 15.15 12.27
C GLU A 263 17.57 15.20 11.65
N ILE A 264 18.43 14.22 11.94
CA ILE A 264 19.72 14.06 11.26
C ILE A 264 19.53 13.79 9.74
N GLN A 265 18.40 13.18 9.34
CA GLN A 265 18.10 12.93 7.93
C GLN A 265 17.68 14.19 7.15
N GLU A 266 17.02 15.14 7.81
CA GLU A 266 16.55 16.38 7.19
C GLU A 266 17.57 17.52 7.23
N GLU A 267 18.39 17.63 8.28
CA GLU A 267 19.35 18.75 8.43
C GLU A 267 20.62 18.60 7.59
N GLU A 268 21.05 17.37 7.30
CA GLU A 268 22.22 17.10 6.47
C GLU A 268 21.93 16.13 5.30
N PRO A 269 21.08 16.54 4.32
CA PRO A 269 20.75 15.70 3.19
C PRO A 269 21.97 15.40 2.32
N GLU A 270 23.03 16.22 2.37
CA GLU A 270 24.32 15.95 1.71
C GLU A 270 25.16 14.89 2.44
N LEU A 271 25.03 14.76 3.77
CA LEU A 271 25.65 13.65 4.50
C LEU A 271 24.96 12.34 4.10
N ILE A 272 23.63 12.34 3.92
CA ILE A 272 22.85 11.19 3.45
C ILE A 272 22.99 10.93 1.96
N ALA A 273 23.07 11.95 1.11
CA ALA A 273 23.44 11.80 -0.30
C ALA A 273 24.88 11.28 -0.44
N SER A 274 25.77 11.60 0.50
CA SER A 274 27.10 10.96 0.58
C SER A 274 27.04 9.49 1.03
N PHE A 275 25.94 9.06 1.67
CA PHE A 275 25.62 7.66 1.95
C PHE A 275 24.83 6.96 0.82
N GLN A 276 24.05 7.69 0.01
CA GLN A 276 23.20 7.13 -1.06
C GLN A 276 23.85 7.17 -2.46
N GLU A 277 24.71 8.16 -2.75
CA GLU A 277 25.54 8.22 -3.95
C GLU A 277 26.98 7.79 -3.68
N LYS A 278 27.14 6.60 -3.09
CA LYS A 278 28.29 5.74 -3.38
C LYS A 278 27.84 4.30 -3.52
N VAL A 279 27.36 3.98 -4.72
CA VAL A 279 27.66 2.69 -5.35
C VAL A 279 29.18 2.63 -5.58
N THR A 280 29.92 2.49 -4.49
CA THR A 280 31.34 2.14 -4.39
C THR A 280 31.55 1.44 -3.06
N ASP A 281 31.20 0.15 -3.07
CA ASP A 281 31.93 -0.96 -2.44
C ASP A 281 32.30 -0.94 -0.94
N ASN A 282 31.68 -0.13 -0.08
CA ASN A 282 32.01 -0.12 1.36
C ASN A 282 30.87 -0.38 2.36
N ASP A 283 29.72 -0.90 1.92
CA ASP A 283 28.75 -1.46 2.88
C ASP A 283 29.27 -2.79 3.44
N LEU A 284 29.71 -2.71 4.69
CA LEU A 284 30.11 -3.83 5.51
C LEU A 284 28.95 -4.78 5.81
N VAL A 285 27.69 -4.33 5.75
CA VAL A 285 26.48 -5.14 5.92
C VAL A 285 25.35 -4.61 5.02
N SER A 286 24.68 -5.46 4.26
CA SER A 286 23.54 -5.12 3.38
C SER A 286 22.46 -6.19 3.44
N GLU A 287 21.18 -5.81 3.45
CA GLU A 287 20.06 -6.77 3.33
C GLU A 287 19.83 -7.16 1.87
N LEU A 288 19.45 -8.42 1.63
CA LEU A 288 19.17 -9.01 0.34
C LEU A 288 17.78 -9.65 0.37
N SER A 289 16.96 -9.35 -0.63
CA SER A 289 15.75 -10.09 -0.93
C SER A 289 16.05 -11.54 -1.37
N ILE A 290 15.02 -12.36 -1.50
CA ILE A 290 15.14 -13.75 -1.94
C ILE A 290 15.86 -13.91 -3.31
N TRP A 291 15.55 -13.02 -4.26
CA TRP A 291 16.10 -13.08 -5.62
C TRP A 291 17.52 -12.54 -5.66
N GLU A 292 17.80 -11.47 -4.91
CA GLU A 292 19.16 -10.93 -4.75
C GLU A 292 20.07 -11.93 -4.04
N THR A 293 19.56 -12.62 -3.01
CA THR A 293 20.26 -13.70 -2.31
C THR A 293 20.59 -14.84 -3.27
N GLN A 294 19.62 -15.30 -4.07
CA GLN A 294 19.86 -16.34 -5.07
C GLN A 294 20.89 -15.89 -6.12
N SER A 295 20.79 -14.64 -6.58
CA SER A 295 21.72 -14.05 -7.55
C SER A 295 23.13 -13.98 -6.98
N LYS A 296 23.29 -13.49 -5.74
CA LYS A 296 24.58 -13.40 -5.05
C LYS A 296 25.19 -14.74 -4.70
N PHE A 297 24.37 -15.75 -4.42
CA PHE A 297 24.84 -17.12 -4.26
C PHE A 297 25.38 -17.69 -5.58
N LYS A 298 24.65 -17.50 -6.69
CA LYS A 298 25.12 -17.90 -8.03
C LYS A 298 26.37 -17.13 -8.44
N GLU A 299 26.48 -15.86 -8.05
CA GLU A 299 27.68 -15.06 -8.26
C GLU A 299 28.86 -15.66 -7.50
N ALA A 300 28.72 -15.95 -6.20
CA ALA A 300 29.76 -16.60 -5.39
C ALA A 300 30.25 -17.92 -6.01
N LEU A 301 29.32 -18.73 -6.53
CA LEU A 301 29.64 -19.98 -7.23
C LEU A 301 30.46 -19.79 -8.52
N LYS A 302 30.46 -18.59 -9.10
CA LYS A 302 31.18 -18.27 -10.34
C LYS A 302 32.45 -17.43 -10.11
N THR A 303 32.46 -16.62 -9.06
CA THR A 303 33.49 -15.58 -8.85
C THR A 303 34.38 -15.84 -7.64
N ALA A 304 34.13 -16.87 -6.83
CA ALA A 304 35.02 -17.25 -5.73
C ALA A 304 36.43 -17.55 -6.25
N LYS A 305 37.45 -17.06 -5.55
CA LYS A 305 38.85 -17.14 -6.00
C LYS A 305 39.75 -18.00 -5.11
N LYS A 306 39.41 -18.12 -3.82
CA LYS A 306 40.19 -18.84 -2.81
C LYS A 306 39.37 -19.95 -2.17
N GLN A 307 38.20 -19.62 -1.64
CA GLN A 307 37.41 -20.54 -0.83
C GLN A 307 35.91 -20.18 -0.81
N LEU A 308 35.05 -21.18 -0.82
CA LEU A 308 33.60 -21.05 -0.67
C LEU A 308 33.09 -22.02 0.39
N LEU A 309 32.57 -21.51 1.50
CA LEU A 309 31.89 -22.31 2.52
C LEU A 309 30.38 -22.17 2.34
N ILE A 310 29.67 -23.28 2.30
CA ILE A 310 28.21 -23.35 2.22
C ILE A 310 27.72 -24.21 3.38
N GLU A 311 26.90 -23.65 4.24
CA GLU A 311 26.19 -24.34 5.30
C GLU A 311 24.70 -24.32 4.96
N SER A 312 24.11 -25.49 4.79
CA SER A 312 22.72 -25.64 4.41
C SER A 312 22.11 -26.86 5.08
N PRO A 313 20.92 -26.76 5.69
CA PRO A 313 20.27 -27.89 6.36
C PRO A 313 20.06 -29.08 5.43
N TRP A 314 19.64 -28.81 4.19
CA TRP A 314 19.28 -29.83 3.22
C TRP A 314 20.03 -29.68 1.92
N ILE A 315 20.39 -30.82 1.33
CA ILE A 315 20.80 -30.97 -0.06
C ILE A 315 19.65 -31.64 -0.82
N LYS A 316 18.93 -30.88 -1.64
CA LYS A 316 17.78 -31.37 -2.44
C LYS A 316 18.09 -31.30 -3.94
N LYS A 317 17.12 -31.71 -4.77
CA LYS A 317 17.23 -31.75 -6.24
C LYS A 317 17.69 -30.41 -6.86
N ALA A 318 17.34 -29.29 -6.24
CA ALA A 318 17.77 -27.95 -6.65
C ALA A 318 19.28 -27.81 -6.84
N THR A 319 20.07 -28.53 -6.03
CA THR A 319 21.53 -28.49 -6.08
C THR A 319 22.10 -28.96 -7.44
N LEU A 320 21.33 -29.74 -8.22
CA LEU A 320 21.73 -30.12 -9.58
C LEU A 320 22.06 -28.91 -10.45
N ASN A 321 21.37 -27.77 -10.23
CA ASN A 321 21.59 -26.54 -10.97
C ASN A 321 22.96 -25.90 -10.69
N TYR A 322 23.61 -26.26 -9.58
CA TYR A 322 24.86 -25.66 -9.12
C TYR A 322 26.06 -26.60 -9.24
N LEU A 323 25.85 -27.89 -9.58
CA LEU A 323 26.93 -28.90 -9.64
C LEU A 323 28.05 -28.52 -10.62
N ASN A 324 27.68 -27.97 -11.78
CA ASN A 324 28.66 -27.57 -12.79
C ASN A 324 29.50 -26.37 -12.30
N ASP A 325 28.86 -25.41 -11.62
CA ASP A 325 29.56 -24.24 -11.06
C ASP A 325 30.51 -24.67 -9.92
N ILE A 326 30.06 -25.56 -9.03
CA ILE A 326 30.90 -26.15 -7.98
C ILE A 326 32.10 -26.88 -8.60
N GLU A 327 31.90 -27.72 -9.62
CA GLU A 327 33.02 -28.41 -10.28
C GLU A 327 33.98 -27.41 -10.94
N ASN A 328 33.47 -26.31 -11.52
CA ASN A 328 34.32 -25.29 -12.14
C ASN A 328 35.18 -24.55 -11.11
N LEU A 329 34.64 -24.23 -9.93
CA LEU A 329 35.44 -23.69 -8.82
C LEU A 329 36.57 -24.63 -8.42
N LEU A 330 36.27 -25.93 -8.28
CA LEU A 330 37.27 -26.95 -7.93
C LEU A 330 38.35 -27.09 -9.01
N LYS A 331 37.99 -27.05 -10.30
CA LYS A 331 38.94 -27.01 -11.42
C LYS A 331 39.86 -25.79 -11.36
N ASN A 332 39.32 -24.65 -10.92
CA ASN A 332 40.06 -23.41 -10.71
C ASN A 332 40.84 -23.36 -9.38
N LYS A 333 40.98 -24.50 -8.68
CA LYS A 333 41.71 -24.65 -7.42
C LYS A 333 41.13 -23.85 -6.23
N VAL A 334 39.85 -23.53 -6.28
CA VAL A 334 39.11 -22.91 -5.16
C VAL A 334 38.70 -24.01 -4.18
N GLU A 335 38.94 -23.80 -2.88
CA GLU A 335 38.48 -24.73 -1.84
C GLU A 335 36.97 -24.58 -1.64
N VAL A 336 36.22 -25.68 -1.67
CA VAL A 336 34.78 -25.70 -1.41
C VAL A 336 34.52 -26.54 -0.16
N ILE A 337 33.74 -25.98 0.78
CA ILE A 337 33.32 -26.68 2.00
C ILE A 337 31.80 -26.67 2.03
N ILE A 338 31.17 -27.83 2.06
CA ILE A 338 29.72 -27.98 2.25
C ILE A 338 29.46 -28.66 3.58
N LEU A 339 28.78 -27.95 4.48
CA LEU A 339 28.30 -28.43 5.77
C LEU A 339 26.79 -28.63 5.68
N TYR A 340 26.28 -29.81 6.03
CA TYR A 340 24.86 -30.11 5.89
C TYR A 340 24.31 -31.12 6.90
N GLY A 341 22.99 -31.15 7.05
CA GLY A 341 22.25 -32.08 7.91
C GLY A 341 21.83 -31.47 9.26
N ILE A 342 20.59 -31.71 9.66
CA ILE A 342 19.98 -31.36 10.95
C ILE A 342 19.88 -32.61 11.83
N LYS A 343 19.53 -33.76 11.25
CA LYS A 343 19.38 -35.06 11.90
C LYS A 343 19.89 -36.19 11.00
N ASP A 344 20.22 -37.34 11.60
CA ASP A 344 20.81 -38.48 10.88
C ASP A 344 19.94 -39.06 9.75
N ASN A 345 18.62 -38.84 9.78
CA ASN A 345 17.67 -39.39 8.81
C ASN A 345 16.97 -38.31 7.97
N ASP A 346 17.64 -37.18 7.72
CA ASP A 346 17.09 -36.13 6.89
C ASP A 346 16.90 -36.59 5.43
N GLU A 347 15.78 -36.22 4.83
CA GLU A 347 15.46 -36.55 3.44
C GLU A 347 16.37 -35.78 2.46
N HIS A 348 17.61 -36.21 2.27
CA HIS A 348 18.49 -35.67 1.22
C HIS A 348 18.21 -36.33 -0.13
N HIS A 349 18.46 -35.61 -1.22
CA HIS A 349 18.31 -36.20 -2.55
C HIS A 349 19.48 -37.12 -2.87
N TYR A 350 19.26 -38.43 -2.77
CA TYR A 350 20.27 -39.48 -2.90
C TYR A 350 21.20 -39.33 -4.13
N GLU A 351 20.65 -39.06 -5.31
CA GLU A 351 21.45 -38.92 -6.53
C GLU A 351 22.38 -37.69 -6.51
N VAL A 352 21.96 -36.61 -5.83
CA VAL A 352 22.77 -35.39 -5.71
C VAL A 352 23.92 -35.64 -4.76
N ILE A 353 23.64 -36.27 -3.61
CA ILE A 353 24.67 -36.67 -2.64
C ILE A 353 25.71 -37.57 -3.33
N LYS A 354 25.29 -38.58 -4.10
CA LYS A 354 26.21 -39.41 -4.87
C LYS A 354 27.09 -38.63 -5.84
N LYS A 355 26.56 -37.59 -6.50
CA LYS A 355 27.34 -36.76 -7.42
C LYS A 355 28.35 -35.88 -6.67
N LEU A 356 27.95 -35.33 -5.52
CA LEU A 356 28.86 -34.56 -4.67
C LEU A 356 29.95 -35.46 -4.05
N GLU A 357 29.63 -36.68 -3.61
CA GLU A 357 30.64 -37.64 -3.14
C GLU A 357 31.66 -37.98 -4.24
N LYS A 358 31.22 -38.18 -5.49
CA LYS A 358 32.15 -38.36 -6.62
C LYS A 358 33.05 -37.14 -6.87
N LEU A 359 32.52 -35.93 -6.72
CA LEU A 359 33.33 -34.71 -6.81
C LEU A 359 34.33 -34.64 -5.65
N LYS A 360 33.92 -35.04 -4.44
CA LYS A 360 34.79 -35.07 -3.26
C LYS A 360 35.93 -36.07 -3.44
N GLU A 361 35.66 -37.26 -3.99
CA GLU A 361 36.70 -38.23 -4.35
C GLU A 361 37.68 -37.65 -5.39
N LYS A 362 37.14 -37.01 -6.44
CA LYS A 362 37.95 -36.43 -7.53
C LYS A 362 38.81 -35.25 -7.09
N TYR A 363 38.31 -34.42 -6.17
CA TYR A 363 38.96 -33.19 -5.70
C TYR A 363 39.20 -33.23 -4.18
N PHE A 364 39.71 -34.35 -3.66
CA PHE A 364 39.79 -34.62 -2.22
C PHE A 364 40.52 -33.56 -1.37
N ASN A 365 41.50 -32.86 -1.95
CA ASN A 365 42.23 -31.78 -1.27
C ASN A 365 41.48 -30.43 -1.26
N LEU A 366 40.52 -30.25 -2.15
CA LEU A 366 39.85 -28.96 -2.39
C LEU A 366 38.36 -29.01 -2.06
N PHE A 367 37.75 -30.20 -2.00
CA PHE A 367 36.33 -30.32 -1.70
C PHE A 367 36.10 -31.10 -0.41
N LYS A 368 35.58 -30.41 0.60
CA LYS A 368 35.13 -31.00 1.87
C LYS A 368 33.61 -31.02 1.89
N MET A 369 33.02 -32.20 2.00
CA MET A 369 31.59 -32.37 2.24
C MET A 369 31.40 -33.12 3.55
N ILE A 370 30.75 -32.46 4.52
CA ILE A 370 30.66 -32.91 5.92
C ILE A 370 29.20 -32.94 6.35
N HIS A 371 28.71 -34.15 6.65
CA HIS A 371 27.43 -34.35 7.29
C HIS A 371 27.57 -34.08 8.79
N LEU A 372 27.00 -32.98 9.26
CA LEU A 372 27.19 -32.48 10.62
C LEU A 372 26.67 -33.44 11.70
N PRO A 373 25.49 -34.07 11.58
CA PRO A 373 25.03 -35.07 12.56
C PRO A 373 26.05 -36.19 12.80
N SER A 374 26.49 -36.84 11.73
CA SER A 374 27.48 -37.94 11.83
C SER A 374 28.86 -37.45 12.27
N HIS A 375 29.23 -36.20 11.97
CA HIS A 375 30.48 -35.59 12.45
C HIS A 375 30.43 -35.36 13.96
N PHE A 376 29.35 -34.79 14.49
CA PHE A 376 29.17 -34.57 15.92
C PHE A 376 29.14 -35.88 16.72
N GLU A 377 28.47 -36.90 16.18
CA GLU A 377 28.50 -38.25 16.76
C GLU A 377 29.94 -38.80 16.82
N LYS A 378 30.71 -38.69 15.72
CA LYS A 378 32.08 -39.19 15.62
C LYS A 378 33.04 -38.53 16.61
N ILE A 379 32.89 -37.23 16.87
CA ILE A 379 33.73 -36.48 17.82
C ILE A 379 33.19 -36.52 19.26
N GLY A 380 32.09 -37.24 19.49
CA GLY A 380 31.44 -37.35 20.80
C GLY A 380 30.81 -36.05 21.30
N GLU A 381 30.46 -35.11 20.41
CA GLU A 381 29.77 -33.87 20.77
C GLU A 381 28.29 -34.15 21.00
N ARG A 382 27.82 -34.01 22.25
CA ARG A 382 26.44 -34.34 22.65
C ARG A 382 25.52 -33.12 22.70
N ARG A 383 26.06 -31.91 22.54
CA ARG A 383 25.27 -30.66 22.60
C ARG A 383 24.73 -30.22 21.25
N LEU A 384 25.30 -30.72 20.16
CA LEU A 384 24.94 -30.35 18.79
C LEU A 384 24.46 -31.59 18.03
N VAL A 385 23.38 -31.42 17.26
CA VAL A 385 22.75 -32.51 16.49
C VAL A 385 22.93 -32.31 14.99
N GLY A 386 23.11 -31.08 14.52
CA GLY A 386 23.23 -30.70 13.12
C GLY A 386 23.11 -29.19 12.96
N THR A 387 22.71 -28.70 11.79
CA THR A 387 22.49 -27.28 11.54
C THR A 387 21.20 -26.97 10.79
N HIS A 388 20.49 -25.93 11.25
CA HIS A 388 19.45 -25.23 10.48
C HIS A 388 19.94 -23.92 9.87
N ARG A 389 21.22 -23.58 10.07
CA ARG A 389 21.81 -22.35 9.56
C ARG A 389 21.92 -22.41 8.04
N LYS A 390 21.77 -21.23 7.45
CA LYS A 390 21.91 -21.02 6.02
C LYS A 390 22.95 -19.93 5.91
N LEU A 391 24.16 -20.34 5.56
CA LEU A 391 25.33 -19.47 5.54
C LEU A 391 26.15 -19.78 4.29
N VAL A 392 26.56 -18.73 3.58
CA VAL A 392 27.55 -18.81 2.51
C VAL A 392 28.68 -17.87 2.86
N ILE A 393 29.93 -18.30 2.83
CA ILE A 393 31.11 -17.44 3.03
C ILE A 393 31.97 -17.53 1.77
N LYS A 394 32.06 -16.42 1.03
CA LYS A 394 32.89 -16.29 -0.17
C LYS A 394 34.21 -15.62 0.20
N ASP A 395 35.31 -16.36 0.02
CA ASP A 395 36.67 -15.88 0.19
C ASP A 395 36.85 -15.17 1.54
N ASP A 396 37.49 -14.00 1.53
CA ASP A 396 37.51 -13.05 2.63
C ASP A 396 36.64 -11.82 2.31
N ASP A 397 35.79 -11.94 1.28
CA ASP A 397 35.09 -10.82 0.65
C ASP A 397 33.75 -10.56 1.36
N TYR A 398 32.94 -11.61 1.55
CA TYR A 398 31.66 -11.51 2.26
C TYR A 398 31.12 -12.85 2.75
N TYR A 399 30.15 -12.80 3.65
CA TYR A 399 29.24 -13.90 3.94
C TYR A 399 27.77 -13.50 3.83
N ILE A 400 26.91 -14.44 3.48
CA ILE A 400 25.46 -14.28 3.42
C ILE A 400 24.83 -15.20 4.45
N GLN A 401 23.98 -14.69 5.34
CA GLN A 401 23.20 -15.51 6.28
C GLN A 401 21.75 -15.04 6.37
N GLY A 402 20.80 -15.97 6.53
CA GLY A 402 19.38 -15.62 6.57
C GLY A 402 18.45 -16.82 6.57
N SER A 403 17.23 -16.63 6.07
CA SER A 403 16.22 -17.69 5.93
C SER A 403 16.32 -18.45 4.60
N PHE A 404 17.14 -17.98 3.64
CA PHE A 404 17.28 -18.55 2.30
C PHE A 404 17.99 -19.91 2.23
N ASN A 405 17.33 -20.94 1.68
CA ASN A 405 17.92 -22.29 1.60
C ASN A 405 18.76 -22.51 0.33
N PHE A 406 20.08 -22.29 0.42
CA PHE A 406 21.01 -22.33 -0.70
C PHE A 406 20.99 -23.62 -1.54
N LEU A 407 20.93 -24.80 -0.92
CA LEU A 407 21.02 -26.10 -1.61
C LEU A 407 19.67 -26.83 -1.78
N SER A 408 18.55 -26.17 -1.47
CA SER A 408 17.22 -26.75 -1.67
C SER A 408 16.20 -25.85 -2.36
N PHE A 409 16.48 -24.56 -2.53
CA PHE A 409 15.58 -23.65 -3.22
C PHE A 409 15.55 -23.89 -4.75
N ASN A 410 14.38 -24.26 -5.29
CA ASN A 410 14.20 -24.62 -6.71
C ASN A 410 13.16 -23.74 -7.45
N LYS A 411 12.76 -22.60 -6.87
CA LYS A 411 11.74 -21.73 -7.46
C LYS A 411 12.34 -20.81 -8.51
N LYS A 412 11.53 -20.40 -9.48
CA LYS A 412 11.88 -19.46 -10.55
C LYS A 412 11.22 -18.10 -10.32
N GLU A 413 11.85 -17.05 -10.84
CA GLU A 413 11.32 -15.69 -10.78
C GLU A 413 9.91 -15.64 -11.39
N GLY A 414 8.94 -15.10 -10.64
CA GLY A 414 7.51 -15.11 -10.99
C GLY A 414 6.68 -16.23 -10.33
N GLU A 415 7.30 -17.21 -9.67
CA GLU A 415 6.57 -18.17 -8.84
C GLU A 415 6.29 -17.59 -7.44
N LYS A 416 5.17 -18.00 -6.82
CA LYS A 416 4.89 -17.65 -5.42
C LYS A 416 5.95 -18.27 -4.51
N VAL A 417 6.64 -17.42 -3.77
CA VAL A 417 7.69 -17.76 -2.81
C VAL A 417 7.34 -17.18 -1.44
N ALA A 418 7.82 -17.81 -0.37
CA ALA A 418 7.78 -17.22 0.96
C ALA A 418 8.66 -15.96 0.98
N ASN A 419 8.32 -14.97 1.82
CA ASN A 419 9.14 -13.78 1.99
C ASN A 419 10.40 -14.16 2.80
N GLU A 420 11.50 -14.43 2.11
CA GLU A 420 12.80 -14.75 2.71
C GLU A 420 13.73 -13.54 2.59
N SER A 421 14.43 -13.19 3.67
CA SER A 421 15.49 -12.17 3.67
C SER A 421 16.82 -12.76 4.13
N SER A 422 17.91 -12.19 3.63
CA SER A 422 19.26 -12.52 4.06
C SER A 422 20.08 -11.26 4.24
N ILE A 423 21.09 -11.31 5.08
CA ILE A 423 22.08 -10.25 5.21
C ILE A 423 23.38 -10.70 4.57
N LEU A 424 23.95 -9.86 3.72
CA LEU A 424 25.31 -9.96 3.21
C LEU A 424 26.20 -9.08 4.09
N VAL A 425 27.33 -9.63 4.54
CA VAL A 425 28.26 -8.96 5.45
C VAL A 425 29.66 -9.07 4.86
N LYS A 426 30.32 -7.95 4.61
CA LYS A 426 31.73 -7.84 4.18
C LYS A 426 32.71 -7.65 5.34
N GLU A 427 32.22 -7.40 6.55
CA GLU A 427 33.08 -7.25 7.74
C GLU A 427 33.42 -8.59 8.41
N ASN A 428 34.64 -8.69 8.96
CA ASN A 428 35.07 -9.79 9.82
C ASN A 428 34.76 -11.20 9.24
N VAL A 429 34.83 -11.33 7.91
CA VAL A 429 34.50 -12.56 7.18
C VAL A 429 35.40 -13.72 7.62
N GLN A 430 36.69 -13.42 7.82
CA GLN A 430 37.67 -14.37 8.36
C GLN A 430 37.33 -14.81 9.78
N GLY A 431 36.91 -13.88 10.65
CA GLY A 431 36.48 -14.20 12.01
C GLY A 431 35.23 -15.07 12.02
N LYS A 432 34.23 -14.74 11.18
CA LYS A 432 33.03 -15.56 11.01
C LYS A 432 33.38 -16.98 10.58
N ARG A 433 34.25 -17.15 9.58
CA ARG A 433 34.72 -18.46 9.11
C ARG A 433 35.42 -19.22 10.22
N LYS A 434 36.37 -18.59 10.91
CA LYS A 434 37.10 -19.19 12.03
C LYS A 434 36.15 -19.65 13.13
N ASN A 435 35.14 -18.85 13.46
CA ASN A 435 34.14 -19.19 14.45
C ASN A 435 33.34 -20.43 14.06
N VAL A 436 32.92 -20.55 12.80
CA VAL A 436 32.21 -21.75 12.30
C VAL A 436 33.09 -23.00 12.42
N LEU A 437 34.35 -22.92 12.00
CA LEU A 437 35.27 -24.05 12.07
C LEU A 437 35.56 -24.47 13.52
N VAL A 438 35.75 -23.50 14.43
CA VAL A 438 35.97 -23.75 15.86
C VAL A 438 34.72 -24.32 16.52
N GLU A 439 33.55 -23.75 16.26
CA GLU A 439 32.27 -24.18 16.82
C GLU A 439 31.98 -25.65 16.47
N TYR A 440 32.27 -26.05 15.24
CA TYR A 440 32.05 -27.41 14.76
C TYR A 440 33.26 -28.33 14.89
N LYS A 441 34.35 -27.86 15.52
CA LYS A 441 35.61 -28.60 15.70
C LYS A 441 36.09 -29.22 14.38
N LEU A 442 36.01 -28.43 13.31
CA LEU A 442 36.42 -28.82 11.96
C LEU A 442 37.92 -28.53 11.77
N PRO A 443 38.61 -29.37 10.98
CA PRO A 443 40.03 -29.22 10.69
C PRO A 443 40.37 -28.02 9.81
#